data_AF-A0A4R3MIL8-F1
#
_entry.id   AF-A0A4R3MIL8-F1
#
_cell.length_a   1.000
_cell.length_b   1.000
_cell.length_c   1.000
_cell.angle_alpha   90.00
_cell.angle_beta   90.00
_cell.angle_gamma   90.00
#
_symmetry.space_group_name_H-M   'P 1'
#
loop_
_entity.id
_entity.type
_entity.pdbx_description
1 polymer ?
#
loop_
_entity_poly.entity_id
_entity_poly.type
_entity_poly.pdbx_seq_one_letter_code
_entity_poly.pdbx_strand_id
1 'polypeptide(L)'
;MFTLYIFKKRIIINKEKSYYYCILILLLYESILEFIIGKSKEVLLKDFLKNNNKFDELVCLWSKFNKHEKEFIKKLCCENTMISEMYIDEIEKLCRFQKYQSITTKISNTESLKYDQGFHKISKSDNIAIYGVGNIGMILYKLLSKNDYSVKIFIDEFYEDKTANNMPVIKSVELSKHNYNYDVIIITPVFDFDTIYENLKKYTDKTIISIEFIL
;
A
#
# COMPACT_ATOMS: atom_id res chain seq x y z
N MET A 1 31.96 -4.78 8.66
CA MET A 1 31.06 -3.98 9.51
C MET A 1 29.98 -3.43 8.61
N PHE A 2 28.72 -3.64 8.92
CA PHE A 2 27.61 -3.00 8.21
C PHE A 2 26.79 -2.22 9.23
N THR A 3 26.27 -1.07 8.81
CA THR A 3 25.52 -0.17 9.69
C THR A 3 24.05 -0.32 9.35
N LEU A 4 23.24 -0.73 10.34
CA LEU A 4 21.79 -0.74 10.23
C LEU A 4 21.23 0.46 10.99
N TYR A 5 20.20 1.10 10.45
CA TYR A 5 19.49 2.18 11.14
C TYR A 5 18.08 1.70 11.47
N ILE A 6 17.80 1.52 12.76
CA ILE A 6 16.46 1.22 13.28
C ILE A 6 16.05 2.41 14.16
N PHE A 7 14.90 3.04 13.87
CA PHE A 7 14.38 4.21 14.60
C PHE A 7 15.42 5.33 14.85
N LYS A 8 16.21 5.69 13.84
CA LYS A 8 17.31 6.68 13.92
C LYS A 8 18.44 6.31 14.90
N LYS A 9 18.39 5.15 15.57
CA LYS A 9 19.52 4.58 16.30
C LYS A 9 20.38 3.79 15.33
N ARG A 10 21.66 4.15 15.31
CA ARG A 10 22.69 3.46 14.55
C ARG A 10 23.07 2.19 15.30
N ILE A 11 22.75 1.04 14.73
CA ILE A 11 23.17 -0.26 15.25
C ILE A 11 24.35 -0.74 14.41
N ILE A 12 25.51 -0.79 15.05
CA ILE A 12 26.75 -1.26 14.42
C ILE A 12 26.80 -2.76 14.60
N ILE A 13 26.57 -3.50 13.52
CA ILE A 13 26.60 -4.97 13.55
C ILE A 13 28.00 -5.41 13.14
N ASN A 14 28.70 -6.04 14.09
CA ASN A 14 30.04 -6.53 13.88
C ASN A 14 30.01 -7.84 13.06
N LYS A 15 30.96 -8.01 12.14
CA LYS A 15 30.94 -9.08 11.10
C LYS A 15 31.12 -10.50 11.66
N GLU A 16 31.45 -10.63 12.94
CA GLU A 16 31.82 -11.91 13.58
C GLU A 16 30.63 -12.77 14.00
N LYS A 17 29.38 -12.33 13.75
CA LYS A 17 28.17 -13.04 14.15
C LYS A 17 27.21 -13.21 12.99
N SER A 18 27.61 -14.08 12.06
CA SER A 18 26.89 -14.50 10.85
C SER A 18 25.45 -15.00 11.10
N TYR A 19 25.13 -15.42 12.33
CA TYR A 19 23.80 -15.90 12.71
C TYR A 19 22.72 -14.80 12.72
N TYR A 20 23.06 -13.55 13.07
CA TYR A 20 22.09 -12.45 13.05
C TYR A 20 21.65 -12.07 11.64
N TYR A 21 22.56 -12.19 10.67
CA TYR A 21 22.26 -12.00 9.25
C TYR A 21 21.33 -13.10 8.75
N CYS A 22 21.55 -14.34 9.19
CA CYS A 22 20.71 -15.47 8.83
C CYS A 22 19.30 -15.38 9.42
N ILE A 23 19.16 -14.96 10.69
CA ILE A 23 17.85 -14.79 11.34
C ILE A 23 17.06 -13.66 10.66
N LEU A 24 17.68 -12.49 10.42
CA LEU A 24 17.01 -11.38 9.74
C LEU A 24 16.58 -11.73 8.31
N ILE A 25 17.38 -12.49 7.57
CA ILE A 25 17.01 -12.89 6.21
C ILE A 25 16.00 -14.03 6.21
N LEU A 26 16.11 -15.01 7.11
CA LEU A 26 15.13 -16.10 7.20
C LEU A 26 13.75 -15.57 7.60
N LEU A 27 13.69 -14.66 8.57
CA LEU A 27 12.43 -14.00 8.95
C LEU A 27 11.86 -13.15 7.81
N LEU A 28 12.69 -12.34 7.13
CA LEU A 28 12.24 -11.57 5.97
C LEU A 28 11.78 -12.46 4.80
N TYR A 29 12.42 -13.62 4.62
CA TYR A 29 12.13 -14.57 3.55
C TYR A 29 10.87 -15.39 3.83
N GLU A 30 10.66 -15.80 5.08
CA GLU A 30 9.43 -16.47 5.54
C GLU A 30 8.22 -15.53 5.42
N SER A 31 8.38 -14.25 5.80
CA SER A 31 7.36 -13.22 5.60
C SER A 31 7.03 -12.96 4.12
N ILE A 32 8.03 -12.96 3.24
CA ILE A 32 7.83 -12.82 1.79
C ILE A 32 7.16 -14.08 1.20
N LEU A 33 7.52 -15.28 1.67
CA LEU A 33 6.93 -16.52 1.20
C LEU A 33 5.47 -16.65 1.63
N GLU A 34 5.12 -16.33 2.88
CA GLU A 34 3.72 -16.32 3.32
C GLU A 34 2.87 -15.33 2.52
N PHE A 35 3.43 -14.16 2.18
CA PHE A 35 2.79 -13.18 1.29
C PHE A 35 2.58 -13.71 -0.14
N ILE A 36 3.50 -14.53 -0.66
CA ILE A 36 3.42 -15.13 -2.00
C ILE A 36 2.56 -16.41 -2.03
N ILE A 37 2.50 -17.17 -0.93
CA ILE A 37 1.84 -18.49 -0.80
C ILE A 37 0.29 -18.39 -0.69
N GLY A 38 -0.29 -17.22 -1.01
CA GLY A 38 -1.69 -17.12 -1.39
C GLY A 38 -2.05 -17.83 -2.72
N LYS A 39 -1.06 -18.27 -3.52
CA LYS A 39 -1.30 -19.02 -4.79
C LYS A 39 -0.32 -20.19 -4.96
N SER A 40 -0.88 -21.42 -5.01
CA SER A 40 -0.29 -22.74 -5.35
C SER A 40 1.23 -22.95 -5.13
N LYS A 41 1.54 -23.67 -4.05
CA LYS A 41 2.86 -23.97 -3.45
C LYS A 41 4.00 -24.43 -4.36
N GLU A 42 3.76 -25.20 -5.43
CA GLU A 42 4.85 -25.99 -6.04
C GLU A 42 5.51 -25.37 -7.27
N VAL A 43 4.79 -24.55 -8.04
CA VAL A 43 5.30 -23.99 -9.31
C VAL A 43 6.20 -22.78 -9.05
N LEU A 44 5.75 -21.86 -8.18
CA LEU A 44 6.50 -20.66 -7.82
C LEU A 44 7.80 -20.98 -7.07
N LEU A 45 7.80 -22.01 -6.22
CA LEU A 45 9.00 -22.42 -5.51
C LEU A 45 10.09 -22.88 -6.49
N LYS A 46 9.76 -23.69 -7.48
CA LYS A 46 10.72 -24.21 -8.47
C LYS A 46 11.31 -23.11 -9.34
N ASP A 47 10.50 -22.16 -9.77
CA ASP A 47 10.96 -21.04 -10.62
C ASP A 47 11.79 -20.01 -9.84
N PHE A 48 11.45 -19.79 -8.56
CA PHE A 48 12.22 -18.93 -7.66
C PHE A 48 13.58 -19.54 -7.29
N LEU A 49 13.59 -20.83 -6.94
CA LEU A 49 14.80 -21.58 -6.61
C LEU A 49 15.81 -21.64 -7.76
N LYS A 50 15.36 -21.49 -9.00
CA LYS A 50 16.22 -21.55 -10.19
C LYS A 50 16.98 -20.25 -10.49
N ASN A 51 16.54 -19.12 -9.96
CA ASN A 51 16.93 -17.79 -10.45
C ASN A 51 17.45 -16.81 -9.39
N ASN A 52 17.63 -17.23 -8.13
CA ASN A 52 17.96 -16.29 -7.05
C ASN A 52 19.26 -16.61 -6.32
N ASN A 53 20.35 -15.92 -6.72
CA ASN A 53 21.68 -16.04 -6.10
C ASN A 53 21.66 -15.85 -4.57
N LYS A 54 20.70 -15.08 -4.04
CA LYS A 54 20.54 -14.89 -2.59
C LYS A 54 20.04 -16.13 -1.87
N PHE A 55 19.26 -16.98 -2.53
CA PHE A 55 18.80 -18.23 -1.93
C PHE A 55 19.95 -19.22 -1.78
N ASP A 56 20.79 -19.35 -2.81
CA ASP A 56 21.98 -20.20 -2.75
C ASP A 56 22.97 -19.73 -1.68
N GLU A 57 23.13 -18.42 -1.52
CA GLU A 57 23.90 -17.83 -0.41
C GLU A 57 23.34 -18.21 0.96
N LEU A 58 22.01 -18.23 1.11
CA LEU A 58 21.34 -18.63 2.36
C LEU A 58 21.44 -20.13 2.63
N VAL A 59 21.33 -20.98 1.61
CA VAL A 59 21.54 -22.43 1.74
C VAL A 59 22.99 -22.72 2.13
N CYS A 60 23.94 -22.06 1.47
CA CYS A 60 25.35 -22.15 1.80
C CYS A 60 25.61 -21.69 3.25
N LEU A 61 24.98 -20.60 3.69
CA LEU A 61 25.10 -20.11 5.06
C LEU A 61 24.46 -21.08 6.07
N TRP A 62 23.27 -21.60 5.78
CA TRP A 62 22.57 -22.59 6.60
C TRP A 62 23.38 -23.88 6.78
N SER A 63 24.04 -24.32 5.70
CA SER A 63 24.88 -25.51 5.73
C SER A 63 26.04 -25.42 6.71
N LYS A 64 26.50 -24.19 7.03
CA LYS A 64 27.62 -23.94 7.96
C LYS A 64 27.24 -24.02 9.43
N PHE A 65 25.96 -24.01 9.79
CA PHE A 65 25.52 -24.17 11.18
C PHE A 65 25.49 -25.63 11.61
N ASN A 66 25.94 -25.89 12.83
CA ASN A 66 25.82 -27.20 13.46
C ASN A 66 24.37 -27.47 13.93
N LYS A 67 24.10 -28.70 14.37
CA LYS A 67 22.75 -29.13 14.77
C LYS A 67 22.16 -28.28 15.89
N HIS A 68 22.96 -27.93 16.90
CA HIS A 68 22.49 -27.14 18.05
C HIS A 68 22.14 -25.71 17.65
N GLU A 69 22.96 -25.08 16.81
CA GLU A 69 22.71 -23.74 16.26
C GLU A 69 21.44 -23.71 15.41
N LYS A 70 21.22 -24.73 14.57
CA LYS A 70 20.00 -24.87 13.76
C LYS A 70 18.75 -24.99 14.63
N GLU A 71 18.78 -25.81 15.68
CA GLU A 71 17.65 -25.96 16.60
C GLU A 71 17.37 -24.68 17.41
N PHE A 72 18.42 -23.96 17.83
CA PHE A 72 18.26 -22.66 18.45
C PHE A 72 17.62 -21.62 17.51
N ILE A 73 18.10 -21.54 16.26
CA ILE A 73 17.54 -20.63 15.25
C ILE A 73 16.07 -20.96 14.97
N LYS A 74 15.73 -22.24 14.80
CA LYS A 74 14.34 -22.69 14.62
C LYS A 74 13.46 -22.27 15.79
N LYS A 75 13.91 -22.53 17.03
CA LYS A 75 13.18 -22.14 18.24
C LYS A 75 12.95 -20.63 18.28
N LEU A 76 13.99 -19.84 17.94
CA LEU A 76 13.89 -18.39 17.89
C LEU A 76 12.91 -17.90 16.82
N CYS A 77 12.87 -18.52 15.63
CA CYS A 77 11.86 -18.21 14.61
C CYS A 77 10.44 -18.52 15.10
N CYS A 78 10.22 -19.70 15.69
CA CYS A 78 8.92 -20.10 16.23
C CYS A 78 8.44 -19.21 17.39
N GLU A 79 9.36 -18.72 18.24
CA GLU A 79 9.03 -17.90 19.40
C GLU A 79 8.78 -16.42 19.03
N ASN A 80 9.17 -15.99 17.83
CA ASN A 80 9.14 -14.59 17.43
C ASN A 80 8.26 -14.33 16.19
N THR A 81 7.26 -15.18 15.93
CA THR A 81 6.23 -14.96 14.90
C THR A 81 5.51 -13.63 15.11
N MET A 82 5.13 -13.31 16.35
CA MET A 82 4.52 -12.01 16.70
C MET A 82 5.44 -10.83 16.39
N ILE A 83 6.75 -10.96 16.64
CA ILE A 83 7.72 -9.92 16.30
C ILE A 83 7.83 -9.75 14.78
N SER A 84 7.71 -10.84 14.03
CA SER A 84 7.74 -10.83 12.57
C SER A 84 6.50 -10.15 11.99
N GLU A 85 5.30 -10.46 12.51
CA GLU A 85 4.05 -9.74 12.20
C GLU A 85 4.19 -8.24 12.48
N MET A 86 4.74 -7.87 13.65
CA MET A 86 5.01 -6.47 13.97
C MET A 86 5.96 -5.80 12.96
N TYR A 87 7.00 -6.50 12.48
CA TYR A 87 7.90 -5.94 11.47
C TYR A 87 7.26 -5.84 10.08
N ILE A 88 6.44 -6.81 9.69
CA ILE A 88 5.64 -6.75 8.46
C ILE A 88 4.73 -5.52 8.52
N ASP A 89 3.99 -5.34 9.61
CA ASP A 89 3.12 -4.17 9.82
C ASP A 89 3.88 -2.85 9.71
N GLU A 90 5.07 -2.75 10.31
CA GLU A 90 5.91 -1.55 10.19
C GLU A 90 6.44 -1.34 8.77
N ILE A 91 6.84 -2.40 8.07
CA ILE A 91 7.25 -2.30 6.65
C ILE A 91 6.06 -1.86 5.79
N GLU A 92 4.88 -2.42 5.98
CA GLU A 92 3.67 -2.01 5.28
C GLU A 92 3.35 -0.54 5.54
N LYS A 93 3.42 -0.08 6.80
CA LYS A 93 3.25 1.35 7.14
C LYS A 93 4.25 2.23 6.41
N LEU A 94 5.51 1.82 6.31
CA LEU A 94 6.53 2.57 5.58
C LEU A 94 6.25 2.59 4.07
N CYS A 95 5.85 1.46 3.47
CA CYS A 95 5.41 1.41 2.07
C CYS A 95 4.20 2.32 1.84
N ARG A 96 3.22 2.30 2.75
CA ARG A 96 2.05 3.20 2.75
C ARG A 96 2.45 4.65 2.76
N PHE A 97 3.37 5.01 3.65
CA PHE A 97 3.90 6.35 3.77
C PHE A 97 4.66 6.82 2.52
N GLN A 98 5.53 5.98 1.95
CA GLN A 98 6.28 6.31 0.73
C GLN A 98 5.34 6.54 -0.47
N LYS A 99 4.33 5.68 -0.62
CA LYS A 99 3.33 5.82 -1.67
C LYS A 99 2.49 7.09 -1.49
N TYR A 100 2.07 7.38 -0.25
CA TYR A 100 1.38 8.62 0.10
C TYR A 100 2.20 9.85 -0.28
N GLN A 101 3.51 9.86 0.02
CA GLN A 101 4.40 10.93 -0.40
C GLN A 101 4.47 11.05 -1.93
N SER A 102 4.63 9.95 -2.65
CA SER A 102 4.67 9.94 -4.11
C SER A 102 3.41 10.58 -4.72
N ILE A 103 2.23 10.21 -4.23
CA ILE A 103 0.95 10.77 -4.69
C ILE A 103 0.86 12.27 -4.37
N THR A 104 1.22 12.64 -3.14
CA THR A 104 1.21 14.05 -2.72
C THR A 104 2.14 14.88 -3.59
N THR A 105 3.36 14.40 -3.86
CA THR A 105 4.31 15.07 -4.75
C THR A 105 3.78 15.17 -6.18
N LYS A 106 3.17 14.11 -6.73
CA LYS A 106 2.52 14.18 -8.06
C LYS A 106 1.45 15.27 -8.10
N ILE A 107 0.59 15.33 -7.08
CA ILE A 107 -0.44 16.37 -6.98
C ILE A 107 0.18 17.77 -6.88
N SER A 108 1.18 17.98 -6.03
CA SER A 108 1.85 19.29 -5.89
C SER A 108 2.57 19.72 -7.17
N ASN A 109 3.17 18.78 -7.91
CA ASN A 109 3.76 19.07 -9.21
C ASN A 109 2.68 19.46 -10.24
N THR A 110 1.51 18.83 -10.16
CA THR A 110 0.33 19.16 -10.96
C THR A 110 -0.25 20.54 -10.61
N GLU A 111 -0.12 20.99 -9.36
CA GLU A 111 -0.53 22.35 -8.94
C GLU A 111 0.41 23.45 -9.45
N SER A 112 1.71 23.17 -9.55
CA SER A 112 2.75 24.16 -9.86
C SER A 112 2.99 24.34 -11.37
N LEU A 113 2.86 23.26 -12.14
CA LEU A 113 2.75 23.33 -13.59
C LEU A 113 1.28 23.63 -13.89
N LYS A 114 0.95 24.78 -14.48
CA LYS A 114 -0.41 24.99 -15.04
C LYS A 114 -0.71 23.78 -15.92
N TYR A 115 -1.54 22.85 -15.42
CA TYR A 115 -1.67 21.52 -15.99
C TYR A 115 -2.53 21.61 -17.24
N ASP A 116 -1.97 22.19 -18.30
CA ASP A 116 -2.62 22.38 -19.60
C ASP A 116 -2.94 21.02 -20.27
N GLN A 117 -2.36 19.93 -19.76
CA GLN A 117 -2.58 18.56 -20.27
C GLN A 117 -3.81 17.85 -19.66
N GLY A 118 -4.44 18.40 -18.61
CA GLY A 118 -5.62 17.81 -17.95
C GLY A 118 -5.35 16.49 -17.22
N PHE A 119 -6.31 16.00 -16.44
CA PHE A 119 -6.17 14.71 -15.75
C PHE A 119 -6.43 13.56 -16.73
N HIS A 120 -5.67 12.48 -16.60
CA HIS A 120 -5.88 11.32 -17.45
C HIS A 120 -7.20 10.61 -17.10
N LYS A 121 -7.88 10.07 -18.12
CA LYS A 121 -9.08 9.23 -18.00
C LYS A 121 -10.32 9.90 -17.38
N ILE A 122 -10.29 11.20 -17.11
CA ILE A 122 -11.45 11.99 -16.70
C ILE A 122 -11.55 13.26 -17.53
N SER A 123 -12.77 13.70 -17.79
CA SER A 123 -13.11 14.91 -18.53
C SER A 123 -13.63 15.99 -17.58
N LYS A 124 -13.51 17.27 -17.97
CA LYS A 124 -14.16 18.38 -17.27
C LYS A 124 -15.69 18.27 -17.28
N SER A 125 -16.26 17.53 -18.23
CA SER A 125 -17.70 17.25 -18.28
C SER A 125 -18.15 16.19 -17.27
N ASP A 126 -17.23 15.44 -16.69
CA ASP A 126 -17.57 14.36 -15.78
C ASP A 126 -18.02 14.93 -14.44
N ASN A 127 -19.10 14.36 -13.90
CA ASN A 127 -19.51 14.61 -12.53
C ASN A 127 -18.77 13.61 -11.63
N ILE A 128 -17.91 14.12 -10.76
CA ILE A 128 -16.94 13.32 -10.00
C ILE A 128 -17.44 13.08 -8.58
N ALA A 129 -17.35 11.84 -8.12
CA ALA A 129 -17.38 11.46 -6.72
C ALA A 129 -15.96 11.08 -6.25
N ILE A 130 -15.60 11.44 -5.02
CA ILE A 130 -14.29 11.11 -4.44
C ILE A 130 -14.49 10.16 -3.26
N TYR A 131 -13.85 8.99 -3.30
CA TYR A 131 -13.82 8.08 -2.16
C TYR A 131 -12.62 8.40 -1.26
N GLY A 132 -12.90 8.71 0.00
CA GLY A 132 -11.96 9.15 1.04
C GLY A 132 -11.94 10.66 1.23
N VAL A 133 -12.37 11.13 2.40
CA VAL A 133 -12.34 12.54 2.86
C VAL A 133 -11.02 12.87 3.61
N GLY A 134 -10.08 11.92 3.64
CA GLY A 134 -8.75 12.15 4.20
C GLY A 134 -7.93 13.20 3.42
N ASN A 135 -6.71 13.43 3.88
CA ASN A 135 -5.81 14.46 3.32
C ASN A 135 -5.68 14.39 1.78
N ILE A 136 -5.45 13.19 1.21
CA ILE A 136 -5.31 13.04 -0.25
C ILE A 136 -6.62 13.43 -0.97
N GLY A 137 -7.78 12.96 -0.50
CA GLY A 137 -9.05 13.28 -1.13
C GLY A 137 -9.39 14.77 -1.07
N MET A 138 -9.06 15.43 0.03
CA MET A 138 -9.24 16.88 0.17
C MET A 138 -8.28 17.69 -0.71
N ILE A 139 -7.04 17.24 -0.86
CA ILE A 139 -6.08 17.85 -1.78
C ILE A 139 -6.57 17.66 -3.23
N LEU A 140 -6.97 16.44 -3.60
CA LEU A 140 -7.53 16.13 -4.91
C LEU A 140 -8.75 16.99 -5.23
N TYR A 141 -9.68 17.12 -4.28
CA TYR A 141 -10.85 17.99 -4.41
C TYR A 141 -10.45 19.44 -4.74
N LYS A 142 -9.53 20.02 -3.95
CA LYS A 142 -9.08 21.40 -4.19
C LYS A 142 -8.45 21.56 -5.57
N LEU A 143 -7.62 20.60 -5.99
CA LEU A 143 -6.99 20.61 -7.30
C LEU A 143 -8.01 20.48 -8.43
N LEU A 144 -8.97 19.55 -8.33
CA LEU A 144 -10.04 19.36 -9.31
C LEU A 144 -10.90 20.62 -9.43
N SER A 145 -11.35 21.18 -8.30
CA SER A 145 -12.15 22.41 -8.27
C SER A 145 -11.41 23.61 -8.85
N LYS A 146 -10.11 23.75 -8.58
CA LYS A 146 -9.27 24.82 -9.15
C LYS A 146 -9.14 24.71 -10.68
N ASN A 147 -9.31 23.51 -11.24
CA ASN A 147 -9.22 23.24 -12.68
C ASN A 147 -10.60 23.05 -13.33
N ASP A 148 -11.68 23.53 -12.71
CA ASP A 148 -13.06 23.51 -13.20
C ASP A 148 -13.68 22.11 -13.37
N TYR A 149 -13.16 21.09 -12.67
CA TYR A 149 -13.83 19.78 -12.62
C TYR A 149 -14.97 19.80 -11.62
N SER A 150 -16.06 19.09 -11.92
CA SER A 150 -17.28 19.10 -11.10
C SER A 150 -17.30 17.97 -10.08
N VAL A 151 -16.82 18.22 -8.86
CA VAL A 151 -16.98 17.27 -7.74
C VAL A 151 -18.35 17.44 -7.10
N LYS A 152 -19.10 16.35 -6.95
CA LYS A 152 -20.49 16.35 -6.47
C LYS A 152 -20.65 15.83 -5.05
N ILE A 153 -19.87 14.81 -4.69
CA ILE A 153 -19.98 14.13 -3.41
C ILE A 153 -18.63 13.55 -2.99
N PHE A 154 -18.50 13.35 -1.69
CA PHE A 154 -17.52 12.45 -1.11
C PHE A 154 -18.19 11.16 -0.64
N ILE A 155 -17.44 10.06 -0.69
CA ILE A 155 -17.82 8.76 -0.15
C ILE A 155 -16.79 8.38 0.90
N ASP A 156 -17.18 8.18 2.16
CA ASP A 156 -16.23 7.82 3.22
C ASP A 156 -16.90 7.04 4.34
N GLU A 157 -16.42 5.84 4.62
CA GLU A 157 -16.98 4.92 5.63
C GLU A 157 -16.74 5.38 7.07
N PHE A 158 -15.74 6.21 7.32
CA PHE A 158 -15.30 6.59 8.67
C PHE A 158 -15.50 8.08 8.98
N TYR A 159 -15.74 8.92 7.97
CA TYR A 159 -16.05 10.32 8.19
C TYR A 159 -17.41 10.45 8.89
N GLU A 160 -17.43 11.18 10.02
CA GLU A 160 -18.60 11.29 10.90
C GLU A 160 -19.55 12.40 10.46
N ASP A 161 -19.01 13.50 9.92
CA ASP A 161 -19.81 14.62 9.45
C ASP A 161 -20.50 14.31 8.13
N LYS A 162 -21.70 14.84 7.92
CA LYS A 162 -22.45 14.66 6.67
C LYS A 162 -21.94 15.53 5.51
N THR A 163 -21.00 16.42 5.79
CA THR A 163 -20.47 17.38 4.82
C THR A 163 -19.00 17.66 5.04
N ALA A 164 -18.24 17.78 3.95
CA ALA A 164 -16.86 18.24 3.94
C ALA A 164 -16.68 19.30 2.84
N ASN A 165 -16.15 20.48 3.19
CA ASN A 165 -16.07 21.63 2.26
C ASN A 165 -17.39 21.96 1.55
N ASN A 166 -18.51 21.94 2.28
CA ASN A 166 -19.87 22.12 1.76
C ASN A 166 -20.34 21.07 0.75
N MET A 167 -19.57 19.99 0.53
CA MET A 167 -20.02 18.84 -0.26
C MET A 167 -20.60 17.74 0.63
N PRO A 168 -21.68 17.07 0.18
CA PRO A 168 -22.21 15.90 0.89
C PRO A 168 -21.14 14.81 1.03
N VAL A 169 -21.11 14.19 2.20
CA VAL A 169 -20.34 12.98 2.47
C VAL A 169 -21.34 11.87 2.76
N ILE A 170 -21.21 10.75 2.07
CA ILE A 170 -22.10 9.60 2.20
C ILE A 170 -21.30 8.31 2.43
N LYS A 171 -21.97 7.27 2.92
CA LYS A 171 -21.44 5.90 2.94
C LYS A 171 -21.69 5.20 1.61
N SER A 172 -20.91 4.17 1.29
CA SER A 172 -21.05 3.41 0.04
C SER A 172 -22.46 2.81 -0.13
N VAL A 173 -23.08 2.38 0.97
CA VAL A 173 -24.44 1.80 0.97
C VAL A 173 -25.53 2.80 0.58
N GLU A 174 -25.21 4.10 0.58
CA GLU A 174 -26.15 5.16 0.24
C GLU A 174 -26.12 5.50 -1.27
N LEU A 175 -25.13 5.00 -2.01
CA LEU A 175 -25.00 5.24 -3.46
C LEU A 175 -26.22 4.75 -4.25
N SER A 176 -26.84 3.64 -3.82
CA SER A 176 -28.04 3.11 -4.46
C SER A 176 -29.34 3.81 -4.02
N LYS A 177 -29.29 4.62 -2.95
CA LYS A 177 -30.47 5.24 -2.33
C LYS A 177 -30.65 6.68 -2.79
N HIS A 178 -29.56 7.37 -3.06
CA HIS A 178 -29.57 8.75 -3.46
C HIS A 178 -29.16 8.88 -4.93
N ASN A 179 -29.98 9.61 -5.69
CA ASN A 179 -29.75 9.84 -7.10
C ASN A 179 -28.73 10.97 -7.31
N TYR A 180 -27.55 10.84 -6.71
CA TYR A 180 -26.45 11.76 -6.95
C TYR A 180 -26.00 11.62 -8.40
N ASN A 181 -25.99 12.72 -9.13
CA ASN A 181 -25.56 12.72 -10.52
C ASN A 181 -24.03 12.71 -10.59
N TYR A 182 -23.41 11.53 -10.58
CA TYR A 182 -21.99 11.33 -10.84
C TYR A 182 -21.76 10.27 -11.93
N ASP A 183 -20.64 10.39 -12.62
CA ASP A 183 -20.22 9.55 -13.75
C ASP A 183 -19.04 8.66 -13.37
N VAL A 184 -18.18 9.16 -12.48
CA VAL A 184 -16.95 8.50 -12.04
C VAL A 184 -16.72 8.65 -10.54
N ILE A 185 -16.26 7.57 -9.90
CA ILE A 185 -15.74 7.56 -8.53
C ILE A 185 -14.21 7.45 -8.59
N ILE A 186 -13.52 8.41 -7.99
CA ILE A 186 -12.07 8.37 -7.83
C ILE A 186 -11.74 7.87 -6.42
N ILE A 187 -11.08 6.73 -6.33
CA ILE A 187 -10.63 6.14 -5.06
C ILE A 187 -9.26 6.73 -4.69
N THR A 188 -9.20 7.39 -3.53
CA THR A 188 -7.97 8.01 -3.02
C THR A 188 -7.12 7.07 -2.16
N PRO A 189 -7.67 6.11 -1.38
CA PRO A 189 -6.87 5.10 -0.72
C PRO A 189 -6.32 4.09 -1.74
N VAL A 190 -4.99 4.07 -1.90
CA VAL A 190 -4.35 3.24 -2.92
C VAL A 190 -4.12 1.79 -2.47
N PHE A 191 -3.86 1.58 -1.18
CA PHE A 191 -3.57 0.24 -0.65
C PHE A 191 -4.79 -0.66 -0.58
N ASP A 192 -5.96 -0.05 -0.35
CA ASP A 192 -7.22 -0.76 -0.23
C ASP A 192 -8.07 -0.64 -1.50
N PHE A 193 -7.46 -0.24 -2.63
CA PHE A 193 -8.18 0.04 -3.88
C PHE A 193 -9.07 -1.14 -4.30
N ASP A 194 -8.52 -2.36 -4.38
CA ASP A 194 -9.26 -3.53 -4.85
C ASP A 194 -10.45 -3.84 -3.92
N THR A 195 -10.22 -3.81 -2.61
CA THR A 195 -11.27 -4.03 -1.60
C THR A 195 -12.37 -2.98 -1.70
N ILE A 196 -12.00 -1.71 -1.84
CA ILE A 196 -12.95 -0.60 -1.98
C ILE A 196 -13.71 -0.70 -3.31
N TYR A 197 -13.02 -1.02 -4.40
CA TYR A 197 -13.60 -1.20 -5.73
C TYR A 197 -14.70 -2.27 -5.72
N GLU A 198 -14.37 -3.46 -5.20
CA GLU A 198 -15.32 -4.58 -5.09
C GLU A 198 -16.50 -4.24 -4.17
N ASN A 199 -16.27 -3.47 -3.11
CA ASN A 199 -17.36 -3.01 -2.25
C ASN A 199 -18.29 -2.02 -2.97
N LEU A 200 -17.72 -1.02 -3.65
CA LEU A 200 -18.49 0.00 -4.37
C LEU A 200 -19.29 -0.60 -5.53
N LYS A 201 -18.73 -1.58 -6.25
CA LYS A 201 -19.43 -2.25 -7.36
C LYS A 201 -20.73 -2.95 -6.97
N LYS A 202 -20.95 -3.23 -5.68
CA LYS A 202 -22.22 -3.76 -5.17
C LYS A 202 -23.34 -2.72 -5.20
N TYR A 203 -23.01 -1.43 -5.20
CA TYR A 203 -23.97 -0.33 -5.03
C TYR A 203 -24.06 0.60 -6.24
N THR A 204 -23.15 0.47 -7.22
CA THR A 204 -23.13 1.35 -8.40
C THR A 204 -22.51 0.67 -9.62
N ASP A 205 -23.04 1.00 -10.79
CA ASP A 205 -22.54 0.58 -12.10
C ASP A 205 -21.53 1.58 -12.70
N LYS A 206 -21.40 2.77 -12.10
CA LYS A 206 -20.54 3.87 -12.54
C LYS A 206 -19.06 3.47 -12.64
N THR A 207 -18.30 4.31 -13.35
CA THR A 207 -16.86 4.13 -13.53
C THR A 207 -16.15 4.32 -12.19
N ILE A 208 -15.25 3.41 -11.84
CA ILE A 208 -14.45 3.49 -10.60
C ILE A 208 -12.98 3.41 -10.99
N ILE A 209 -12.19 4.38 -10.56
CA ILE A 209 -10.76 4.49 -10.91
C ILE A 209 -9.92 4.84 -9.68
N SER A 210 -8.70 4.34 -9.64
CA SER A 210 -7.71 4.75 -8.65
C SER A 210 -7.20 6.16 -8.99
N ILE A 211 -6.91 6.96 -7.97
CA ILE A 211 -6.20 8.23 -8.11
C ILE A 211 -4.87 8.07 -8.87
N GLU A 212 -4.24 6.89 -8.82
CA GLU A 212 -3.00 6.62 -9.53
C GLU A 212 -3.12 6.64 -11.05
N PHE A 213 -4.33 6.43 -11.58
CA PHE A 213 -4.57 6.39 -13.02
C PHE A 213 -4.96 7.74 -13.63
N ILE A 214 -5.20 8.74 -12.79
CA ILE A 214 -5.57 10.09 -13.24
C ILE A 214 -4.42 11.10 -13.08
N LEU A 215 -3.48 10.82 -12.18
CA LEU A 215 -2.26 11.61 -11.91
C LEU A 215 -1.07 11.14 -12.76
#